data_AF-A0A0F7G049-F1
#
_entry.id   AF-A0A0F7G049-F1
#
_cell.length_a   1.000
_cell.length_b   1.000
_cell.length_c   1.000
_cell.angle_alpha   90.00
_cell.angle_beta   90.00
_cell.angle_gamma   90.00
#
_symmetry.space_group_name_H-M   'P 1'
#
loop_
_entity.id
_entity.type
_entity.pdbx_description
1 polymer ?
#
loop_
_entity_poly.entity_id
_entity_poly.type
_entity_poly.pdbx_seq_one_letter_code
_entity_poly.pdbx_strand_id
1 'polypeptide(L)'
;MEAGPAPVEEVIRRGRALRARRRATMLAGAGAAGALVLVLATGPVGWPAGEAPSPGDGPGTGAPPAATGRGPFPGEAGDVEPLEVEPYEPVVINDRYVLGLLPEGRQNYVVASPGQFAGDLETARGPIGDNIGPGSISAGYSVEAGEVTLVKGAWRLAATPSRIVIVPEGGSGSHPTTLVTLKGEPGWGVYYLDVADVPGLSQGYRVVAHDADGEVFDEIAVDPADWQDPG
;
A
#
# COMPACT_ATOMS: atom_id res chain seq x y z
N MET A 1 48.37 3.74 -10.70
CA MET A 1 47.27 4.13 -11.60
C MET A 1 46.00 3.84 -10.84
N GLU A 2 45.47 4.88 -10.20
CA GLU A 2 44.35 4.82 -9.26
C GLU A 2 43.07 5.08 -10.06
N ALA A 3 42.18 4.08 -10.12
CA ALA A 3 40.89 4.21 -10.79
C ALA A 3 39.95 4.99 -9.88
N GLY A 4 39.73 6.28 -10.20
CA GLY A 4 38.77 7.11 -9.48
C GLY A 4 37.35 6.53 -9.55
N PRO A 5 36.50 6.82 -8.55
CA PRO A 5 35.13 6.31 -8.51
C PRO A 5 34.35 6.72 -9.76
N ALA A 6 33.55 5.80 -10.30
CA ALA A 6 32.78 6.03 -11.51
C ALA A 6 31.88 7.27 -11.34
N PRO A 7 31.89 8.23 -12.29
CA PRO A 7 31.11 9.45 -12.17
C PRO A 7 29.62 9.08 -12.09
N VAL A 8 28.94 9.63 -11.09
CA VAL A 8 27.49 9.46 -10.81
C VAL A 8 26.62 9.64 -12.07
N GLU A 9 27.10 10.43 -13.02
CA GLU A 9 26.53 10.67 -14.33
C GLU A 9 26.32 9.39 -15.16
N GLU A 10 27.21 8.40 -15.02
CA GLU A 10 27.13 7.10 -15.72
C GLU A 10 25.95 6.26 -15.20
N VAL A 11 25.71 6.28 -13.89
CA VAL A 11 24.60 5.58 -13.24
C VAL A 11 23.27 6.23 -13.63
N ILE A 12 23.19 7.56 -13.58
CA ILE A 12 22.00 8.32 -13.98
C ILE A 12 21.69 8.12 -15.48
N ARG A 13 22.71 8.07 -16.33
CA ARG A 13 22.57 7.83 -17.77
C ARG A 13 22.06 6.42 -18.06
N ARG A 14 22.57 5.42 -17.33
CA ARG A 14 22.14 4.01 -17.46
C ARG A 14 20.69 3.81 -17.02
N GLY A 15 20.27 4.47 -15.93
CA GLY A 15 18.88 4.45 -15.46
C GLY A 15 17.88 5.06 -16.46
N ARG A 16 18.24 6.19 -17.10
CA ARG A 16 17.39 6.81 -18.13
C ARG A 16 17.27 5.97 -19.41
N ALA A 17 18.33 5.29 -19.83
CA ALA A 17 18.32 4.45 -21.02
C ALA A 17 17.38 3.23 -20.89
N LEU A 18 17.27 2.65 -19.70
CA LEU A 18 16.37 1.51 -19.43
C LEU A 18 14.88 1.92 -19.45
N ARG A 19 14.54 3.11 -18.92
CA ARG A 19 13.17 3.64 -18.98
C ARG A 19 12.72 3.97 -20.42
N ALA A 20 13.63 4.44 -21.27
CA ALA A 20 13.31 4.74 -22.67
C ALA A 20 12.99 3.47 -23.48
N ARG A 21 13.69 2.35 -23.22
CA ARG A 21 13.44 1.08 -23.92
C ARG A 21 12.07 0.48 -23.60
N ARG A 22 11.56 0.63 -22.37
CA ARG A 22 10.23 0.15 -21.98
C ARG A 22 9.07 0.92 -22.63
N ARG A 23 9.28 2.16 -23.10
CA ARG A 23 8.23 2.94 -23.80
C ARG A 23 8.06 2.58 -25.28
N ALA A 24 9.00 1.85 -25.88
CA ALA A 24 8.94 1.50 -27.30
C ALA A 24 8.06 0.28 -27.61
N THR A 25 7.68 -0.53 -26.60
CA THR A 25 6.93 -1.78 -26.79
C THR A 25 5.40 -1.67 -26.62
N MET A 26 4.85 -0.51 -26.26
CA MET A 26 3.39 -0.34 -26.02
C MET A 26 2.62 0.38 -27.15
N LEU A 27 3.21 0.58 -28.34
CA LEU A 27 2.56 1.25 -29.49
C LEU A 27 2.29 0.32 -30.69
N ALA A 28 2.19 -0.98 -30.47
CA ALA A 28 1.77 -1.95 -31.49
C ALA A 28 0.53 -2.72 -31.02
N GLY A 29 -0.65 -2.13 -31.21
CA GLY A 29 -1.92 -2.78 -30.83
C GLY A 29 -3.16 -1.96 -31.17
N ALA A 30 -3.17 -1.28 -32.32
CA ALA A 30 -4.39 -0.69 -32.87
C ALA A 30 -5.01 -1.69 -33.86
N GLY A 31 -6.20 -2.22 -33.53
CA GLY A 31 -7.04 -2.91 -34.51
C GLY A 31 -7.99 -3.94 -33.93
N ALA A 32 -9.26 -3.56 -33.74
CA ALA A 32 -10.42 -4.27 -34.29
C ALA A 32 -11.70 -3.57 -33.83
N ALA A 33 -12.44 -3.05 -34.82
CA ALA A 33 -13.81 -2.59 -34.67
C ALA A 33 -14.74 -3.78 -34.38
N GLY A 34 -15.69 -3.58 -33.46
CA GLY A 34 -16.79 -4.50 -33.20
C GLY A 34 -18.00 -3.73 -32.73
N ALA A 35 -18.92 -3.44 -33.65
CA ALA A 35 -20.21 -2.83 -33.37
C ALA A 35 -21.10 -3.81 -32.60
N LEU A 36 -21.83 -3.33 -31.57
CA LEU A 36 -23.12 -3.93 -31.23
C LEU A 36 -24.08 -2.95 -30.51
N VAL A 37 -25.04 -2.50 -31.31
CA VAL A 37 -26.50 -2.41 -31.08
C VAL A 37 -27.04 -2.03 -29.68
N LEU A 38 -27.71 -0.89 -29.71
CA LEU A 38 -28.74 -0.29 -28.86
C LEU A 38 -29.83 -1.26 -28.33
N VAL A 39 -30.17 -1.21 -27.04
CA VAL A 39 -31.55 -1.46 -26.56
C VAL A 39 -31.92 -0.46 -25.45
N LEU A 40 -32.95 0.32 -25.72
CA LEU A 40 -33.70 1.18 -24.80
C LEU A 40 -34.52 0.35 -23.82
N ALA A 41 -34.55 0.74 -22.54
CA ALA A 41 -35.71 0.46 -21.67
C ALA A 41 -35.86 1.56 -20.61
N THR A 42 -36.70 2.54 -20.93
CA THR A 42 -37.36 3.44 -19.99
C THR A 42 -38.39 2.68 -19.16
N GLY A 43 -38.37 2.86 -17.83
CA GLY A 43 -39.47 2.48 -16.96
C GLY A 43 -39.29 3.07 -15.55
N PRO A 44 -40.27 3.83 -15.03
CA PRO A 44 -40.27 4.28 -13.64
C PRO A 44 -40.89 3.20 -12.76
N VAL A 45 -40.19 2.76 -11.72
CA VAL A 45 -40.79 1.94 -10.67
C VAL A 45 -40.85 2.79 -9.40
N GLY A 46 -42.07 3.18 -9.05
CA GLY A 46 -42.38 3.85 -7.80
C GLY A 46 -42.14 2.92 -6.63
N TRP A 47 -41.41 3.41 -5.63
CA TRP A 47 -41.32 2.79 -4.32
C TRP A 47 -42.56 3.16 -3.50
N PRO A 48 -43.33 2.19 -2.98
CA PRO A 48 -44.22 2.47 -1.87
C PRO A 48 -43.38 2.67 -0.61
N ALA A 49 -43.49 3.87 -0.03
CA ALA A 49 -43.17 4.11 1.37
C ALA A 49 -44.15 3.28 2.21
N GLY A 50 -43.65 2.26 2.89
CA GLY A 50 -44.42 1.38 3.75
C GLY A 50 -43.68 1.12 5.06
N GLU A 51 -44.33 1.58 6.13
CA GLU A 51 -44.23 1.14 7.53
C GLU A 51 -42.85 1.14 8.22
N ALA A 52 -42.68 2.11 9.12
CA ALA A 52 -41.79 2.01 10.26
C ALA A 52 -42.35 1.04 11.31
N PRO A 53 -41.58 0.07 11.81
CA PRO A 53 -41.80 -0.50 13.13
C PRO A 53 -41.05 0.29 14.20
N SER A 54 -41.85 0.68 15.20
CA SER A 54 -41.49 1.31 16.47
C SER A 54 -40.32 0.67 17.23
N PRO A 55 -39.68 1.44 18.13
CA PRO A 55 -38.48 1.06 18.85
C PRO A 55 -38.78 0.00 19.91
N GLY A 56 -38.05 -1.12 19.84
CA GLY A 56 -38.01 -2.14 20.87
C GLY A 56 -36.72 -2.02 21.68
N ASP A 57 -36.89 -1.66 22.95
CA ASP A 57 -35.88 -1.63 24.00
C ASP A 57 -35.14 -2.97 24.19
N GLY A 58 -33.82 -2.89 24.42
CA GLY A 58 -33.05 -3.98 25.01
C GLY A 58 -31.52 -3.78 24.91
N PRO A 59 -30.79 -3.59 26.03
CA PRO A 59 -29.35 -3.34 26.02
C PRO A 59 -28.61 -4.67 25.90
N GLY A 60 -28.28 -5.04 24.67
CA GLY A 60 -27.28 -6.07 24.39
C GLY A 60 -25.91 -5.40 24.29
N THR A 61 -25.17 -5.36 25.40
CA THR A 61 -23.73 -5.07 25.41
C THR A 61 -23.01 -6.21 24.70
N GLY A 62 -23.09 -6.22 23.37
CA GLY A 62 -22.25 -7.03 22.51
C GLY A 62 -20.86 -6.43 22.53
N ALA A 63 -19.99 -7.00 23.37
CA ALA A 63 -18.57 -6.72 23.29
C ALA A 63 -18.12 -6.88 21.82
N PRO A 64 -17.33 -5.94 21.26
CA PRO A 64 -16.80 -6.11 19.93
C PRO A 64 -16.04 -7.44 19.86
N PRO A 65 -16.15 -8.20 18.75
CA PRO A 65 -15.42 -9.44 18.60
C PRO A 65 -13.93 -9.14 18.82
N ALA A 66 -13.33 -9.80 19.80
CA ALA A 66 -11.89 -9.81 19.96
C ALA A 66 -11.31 -10.42 18.69
N ALA A 67 -10.72 -9.58 17.84
CA ALA A 67 -9.92 -10.01 16.71
C ALA A 67 -8.68 -10.71 17.27
N THR A 68 -8.79 -11.98 17.62
CA THR A 68 -7.67 -12.87 17.91
C THR A 68 -7.05 -13.31 16.59
N GLY A 69 -6.55 -12.35 15.82
CA GLY A 69 -5.63 -12.59 14.72
C GLY A 69 -4.29 -12.06 15.16
N ARG A 70 -3.43 -12.93 15.70
CA ARG A 70 -2.01 -12.61 15.74
C ARG A 70 -1.59 -12.48 14.28
N GLY A 71 -1.40 -11.23 13.82
CA GLY A 71 -1.06 -10.94 12.43
C GLY A 71 0.14 -11.78 12.00
N PRO A 72 0.23 -12.14 10.71
CA PRO A 72 1.37 -12.88 10.19
C PRO A 72 2.65 -12.09 10.50
N PHE A 73 3.47 -12.62 11.39
CA PHE A 73 4.82 -12.14 11.59
C PHE A 73 5.60 -12.49 10.32
N PRO A 74 6.36 -11.55 9.72
CA PRO A 74 7.18 -11.87 8.56
C PRO A 74 8.25 -12.89 8.98
N GLY A 75 8.08 -14.13 8.51
CA GLY A 75 9.10 -15.18 8.59
C GLY A 75 10.26 -14.92 7.63
N GLU A 76 11.35 -15.67 7.78
CA GLU A 76 12.54 -15.63 6.93
C GLU A 76 12.20 -15.45 5.45
N ALA A 77 13.02 -14.65 4.75
CA ALA A 77 12.96 -14.14 3.37
C ALA A 77 12.58 -15.15 2.24
N GLY A 78 11.46 -15.84 2.38
CA GLY A 78 10.76 -16.56 1.33
C GLY A 78 9.72 -15.66 0.67
N ASP A 79 9.14 -16.14 -0.42
CA ASP A 79 8.02 -15.49 -1.10
C ASP A 79 6.82 -15.45 -0.15
N VAL A 80 6.65 -14.34 0.57
CA VAL A 80 5.51 -14.14 1.47
C VAL A 80 4.32 -13.73 0.62
N GLU A 81 3.33 -14.60 0.55
CA GLU A 81 2.07 -14.31 -0.12
C GLU A 81 1.40 -13.08 0.55
N PRO A 82 0.88 -12.13 -0.24
CA PRO A 82 0.17 -10.99 0.33
C PRO A 82 -1.01 -11.42 1.17
N LEU A 83 -1.22 -10.70 2.27
CA LEU A 83 -2.43 -10.82 3.07
C LEU A 83 -3.61 -10.20 2.29
N GLU A 84 -4.47 -11.03 1.74
CA GLU A 84 -5.74 -10.58 1.15
C GLU A 84 -6.77 -10.28 2.24
N VAL A 85 -7.42 -9.11 2.16
CA VAL A 85 -8.42 -8.65 3.12
C VAL A 85 -9.69 -8.18 2.43
N GLU A 86 -10.81 -8.28 3.14
CA GLU A 86 -12.08 -7.69 2.68
C GLU A 86 -12.02 -6.15 2.79
N PRO A 87 -12.79 -5.41 1.98
CA PRO A 87 -12.99 -3.98 2.16
C PRO A 87 -13.32 -3.60 3.60
N TYR A 88 -12.66 -2.56 4.13
CA TYR A 88 -12.87 -2.03 5.48
C TYR A 88 -12.48 -2.96 6.62
N GLU A 89 -11.93 -4.14 6.34
CA GLU A 89 -11.49 -5.08 7.36
C GLU A 89 -10.27 -4.54 8.11
N PRO A 90 -10.31 -4.48 9.46
CA PRO A 90 -9.18 -4.03 10.24
C PRO A 90 -8.06 -5.07 10.27
N VAL A 91 -6.89 -4.68 9.79
CA VAL A 91 -5.63 -5.43 9.92
C VAL A 91 -4.86 -4.85 11.10
N VAL A 92 -4.80 -5.60 12.19
CA VAL A 92 -4.03 -5.21 13.37
C VAL A 92 -2.54 -5.37 13.06
N ILE A 93 -1.81 -4.25 13.05
CA ILE A 93 -0.35 -4.26 12.91
C ILE A 93 0.28 -4.52 14.28
N ASN A 94 -0.08 -3.68 15.26
CA ASN A 94 0.34 -3.79 16.66
C ASN A 94 -0.68 -3.08 17.58
N ASP A 95 -0.32 -2.82 18.84
CA ASP A 95 -1.18 -2.13 19.81
C ASP A 95 -1.42 -0.64 19.49
N ARG A 96 -0.62 -0.05 18.60
CA ARG A 96 -0.69 1.36 18.22
C ARG A 96 -1.27 1.59 16.83
N TYR A 97 -1.23 0.61 15.94
CA TYR A 97 -1.62 0.78 14.54
C TYR A 97 -2.56 -0.31 14.06
N VAL A 98 -3.61 0.14 13.37
CA VAL A 98 -4.54 -0.67 12.58
C VAL A 98 -4.55 -0.13 11.17
N LEU A 99 -4.44 -1.04 10.20
CA LEU A 99 -4.55 -0.76 8.77
C LEU A 99 -5.94 -1.16 8.27
N GLY A 100 -6.50 -0.38 7.36
CA GLY A 100 -7.71 -0.73 6.62
C GLY A 100 -7.56 -0.31 5.17
N LEU A 101 -8.00 -1.17 4.25
CA LEU A 101 -8.02 -0.86 2.82
C LEU A 101 -9.45 -0.53 2.39
N LEU A 102 -9.58 0.45 1.51
CA LEU A 102 -10.84 0.98 1.01
C LEU A 102 -10.90 0.80 -0.52
N PRO A 103 -12.01 0.27 -1.07
CA PRO A 103 -12.19 0.14 -2.51
C PRO A 103 -12.45 1.50 -3.18
N GLU A 104 -12.81 2.54 -2.43
CA GLU A 104 -13.08 3.87 -2.96
C GLU A 104 -11.79 4.54 -3.48
N GLY A 105 -11.82 5.05 -4.71
CA GLY A 105 -10.70 5.81 -5.27
C GLY A 105 -9.70 4.93 -6.01
N ARG A 106 -8.41 5.27 -5.96
CA ARG A 106 -7.36 4.59 -6.74
C ARG A 106 -6.42 3.75 -5.88
N GLN A 107 -6.02 4.24 -4.71
CA GLN A 107 -5.20 3.56 -3.70
C GLN A 107 -5.59 4.11 -2.33
N ASN A 108 -6.70 3.68 -1.76
CA ASN A 108 -7.22 4.29 -0.54
C ASN A 108 -7.05 3.36 0.65
N TYR A 109 -6.32 3.83 1.65
CA TYR A 109 -6.06 3.07 2.86
C TYR A 109 -5.91 4.01 4.05
N VAL A 110 -6.17 3.47 5.23
CA VAL A 110 -6.04 4.18 6.49
C VAL A 110 -5.09 3.41 7.38
N VAL A 111 -4.17 4.13 8.01
CA VAL A 111 -3.40 3.62 9.14
C VAL A 111 -3.61 4.57 10.31
N ALA A 112 -4.26 4.07 11.36
CA ALA A 112 -4.69 4.86 12.49
C ALA A 112 -4.48 4.10 13.80
N SER A 113 -4.64 4.80 14.93
CA SER A 113 -4.70 4.12 16.22
C SER A 113 -6.00 3.31 16.35
N PRO A 114 -6.03 2.20 17.13
CA PRO A 114 -7.23 1.39 17.28
C PRO A 114 -8.47 2.18 17.71
N GLY A 115 -8.31 3.19 18.57
CA GLY A 115 -9.40 4.04 19.04
C GLY A 115 -9.91 5.07 18.02
N GLN A 116 -9.13 5.38 16.98
CA GLN A 116 -9.47 6.36 15.94
C GLN A 116 -9.87 5.69 14.62
N PHE A 117 -9.53 4.42 14.44
CA PHE A 117 -9.68 3.70 13.17
C PHE A 117 -11.04 3.86 12.50
N ALA A 118 -12.14 3.68 13.24
CA ALA A 118 -13.49 3.79 12.67
C ALA A 118 -13.79 5.21 12.16
N GLY A 119 -13.35 6.26 12.86
CA GLY A 119 -13.59 7.64 12.44
C GLY A 119 -12.75 8.03 11.22
N ASP A 120 -11.48 7.59 11.20
CA ASP A 120 -10.58 7.84 10.08
C ASP A 120 -11.01 7.07 8.82
N LEU A 121 -11.53 5.85 9.00
CA LEU A 121 -12.11 5.05 7.92
C LEU A 121 -13.31 5.74 7.27
N GLU A 122 -14.26 6.24 8.07
CA GLU A 122 -15.41 6.98 7.54
C GLU A 122 -14.99 8.27 6.83
N THR A 123 -13.98 8.97 7.37
CA THR A 123 -13.41 10.15 6.72
C THR A 123 -12.77 9.79 5.38
N ALA A 124 -12.03 8.68 5.31
CA ALA A 124 -11.32 8.23 4.11
C ALA A 124 -12.24 7.76 2.97
N ARG A 125 -13.53 7.50 3.22
CA ARG A 125 -14.50 7.20 2.15
C ARG A 125 -14.74 8.36 1.19
N GLY A 126 -14.56 9.60 1.65
CA GLY A 126 -14.80 10.82 0.86
C GLY A 126 -13.65 11.22 -0.08
N PRO A 127 -12.38 11.14 0.35
CA PRO A 127 -11.22 11.42 -0.48
C PRO A 127 -11.00 10.44 -1.62
N ILE A 128 -10.39 10.95 -2.69
CA ILE A 128 -9.70 10.10 -3.67
C ILE A 128 -8.39 9.73 -2.97
N GLY A 129 -8.17 8.44 -2.68
CA GLY A 129 -6.95 7.95 -2.02
C GLY A 129 -5.64 8.34 -2.72
N ASP A 130 -4.55 7.70 -2.34
CA ASP A 130 -3.21 8.01 -2.86
C ASP A 130 -3.16 8.05 -4.39
N ASN A 131 -2.35 8.98 -4.93
CA ASN A 131 -2.20 9.20 -6.37
C ASN A 131 -0.84 8.68 -6.87
N ILE A 132 -0.58 7.39 -6.61
CA ILE A 132 0.66 6.74 -7.00
C ILE A 132 0.61 6.44 -8.51
N GLY A 133 1.73 6.70 -9.17
CA GLY A 133 1.90 6.44 -10.59
C GLY A 133 1.77 4.94 -10.90
N PRO A 134 1.27 4.55 -12.09
CA PRO A 134 1.38 3.17 -12.54
C PRO A 134 2.84 2.73 -12.62
N GLY A 135 3.14 1.52 -12.14
CA GLY A 135 4.49 0.97 -12.15
C GLY A 135 5.41 1.52 -11.07
N SER A 136 4.87 2.00 -9.94
CA SER A 136 5.66 2.62 -8.87
C SER A 136 5.16 2.25 -7.47
N ILE A 137 6.00 2.55 -6.49
CA ILE A 137 5.67 2.51 -5.06
C ILE A 137 5.62 3.93 -4.48
N SER A 138 4.95 4.09 -3.34
CA SER A 138 5.13 5.23 -2.41
C SER A 138 5.81 4.74 -1.15
N ALA A 139 6.40 5.66 -0.38
CA ALA A 139 6.93 5.39 0.94
C ALA A 139 6.50 6.49 1.92
N GLY A 140 6.23 6.09 3.15
CA GLY A 140 5.92 6.95 4.27
C GLY A 140 6.26 6.25 5.58
N TYR A 141 6.10 6.98 6.67
CA TYR A 141 6.43 6.49 8.00
C TYR A 141 5.54 7.15 9.05
N SER A 142 5.57 6.59 10.26
CA SER A 142 5.06 7.24 11.45
C SER A 142 6.21 7.45 12.43
N VAL A 143 6.21 8.61 13.07
CA VAL A 143 7.22 9.02 14.06
C VAL A 143 6.53 9.23 15.40
N GLU A 144 7.13 8.72 16.47
CA GLU A 144 6.73 8.99 17.84
C GLU A 144 7.98 9.34 18.65
N ALA A 145 7.94 10.44 19.41
CA ALA A 145 9.07 10.91 20.21
C ALA A 145 10.41 11.06 19.43
N GLY A 146 10.33 11.34 18.12
CA GLY A 146 11.51 11.51 17.25
C GLY A 146 12.07 10.21 16.67
N GLU A 147 11.42 9.07 16.93
CA GLU A 147 11.82 7.76 16.40
C GLU A 147 10.76 7.25 15.41
N VAL A 148 11.21 6.65 14.31
CA VAL A 148 10.32 5.94 13.38
C VAL A 148 9.75 4.73 14.11
N THR A 149 8.42 4.59 14.10
CA THR A 149 7.68 3.50 14.75
C THR A 149 6.94 2.59 13.76
N LEU A 150 6.77 3.04 12.52
CA LEU A 150 6.15 2.26 11.46
C LEU A 150 6.67 2.77 10.13
N VAL A 151 7.10 1.86 9.25
CA VAL A 151 7.30 2.16 7.83
C VAL A 151 6.09 1.62 7.07
N LYS A 152 5.53 2.42 6.15
CA LYS A 152 4.36 2.05 5.35
C LYS A 152 4.42 2.66 3.96
N GLY A 153 3.65 2.13 3.04
CA GLY A 153 3.48 2.72 1.72
C GLY A 153 2.54 1.88 0.87
N ALA A 154 2.35 2.27 -0.38
CA ALA A 154 1.52 1.54 -1.30
C ALA A 154 2.24 1.29 -2.63
N TRP A 155 1.76 0.31 -3.40
CA TRP A 155 2.24 0.05 -4.75
C TRP A 155 1.09 0.06 -5.73
N ARG A 156 1.41 0.33 -7.00
CA ARG A 156 0.45 0.23 -8.11
C ARG A 156 1.12 -0.42 -9.31
N LEU A 157 0.85 -1.71 -9.54
CA LEU A 157 1.54 -2.56 -10.50
C LEU A 157 0.54 -3.40 -11.29
N ALA A 158 0.95 -3.96 -12.44
CA ALA A 158 0.11 -4.90 -13.18
C ALA A 158 0.00 -6.28 -12.51
N ALA A 159 0.99 -6.61 -11.67
CA ALA A 159 1.06 -7.84 -10.88
C ALA A 159 1.59 -7.50 -9.48
N THR A 160 1.22 -8.31 -8.50
CA THR A 160 1.72 -8.20 -7.13
C THR A 160 3.25 -8.29 -7.10
N PRO A 161 3.95 -7.41 -6.36
CA PRO A 161 5.40 -7.55 -6.19
C PRO A 161 5.74 -8.84 -5.44
N SER A 162 6.87 -9.48 -5.77
CA SER A 162 7.31 -10.68 -5.04
C SER A 162 7.69 -10.38 -3.60
N ARG A 163 8.29 -9.20 -3.39
CA ARG A 163 8.62 -8.66 -2.06
C ARG A 163 8.88 -7.17 -2.13
N ILE A 164 8.59 -6.49 -1.02
CA ILE A 164 9.10 -5.16 -0.71
C ILE A 164 9.93 -5.31 0.56
N VAL A 165 11.12 -4.73 0.58
CA VAL A 165 12.04 -4.81 1.73
C VAL A 165 12.52 -3.43 2.13
N ILE A 166 12.77 -3.25 3.42
CA ILE A 166 13.39 -2.06 3.99
C ILE A 166 14.86 -2.36 4.25
N VAL A 167 15.73 -1.50 3.73
CA VAL A 167 17.18 -1.60 3.90
C VAL A 167 17.66 -0.37 4.67
N PRO A 168 18.01 -0.50 5.97
CA PRO A 168 18.55 0.60 6.75
C PRO A 168 19.84 1.14 6.14
N GLU A 169 20.04 2.46 6.20
CA GLU A 169 21.31 3.05 5.80
C GLU A 169 22.46 2.58 6.71
N GLY A 170 23.62 2.33 6.10
CA GLY A 170 24.80 1.80 6.81
C GLY A 170 24.67 0.34 7.30
N GLY A 171 23.50 -0.28 7.14
CA GLY A 171 23.24 -1.68 7.47
C GLY A 171 23.46 -2.62 6.27
N SER A 172 23.71 -3.90 6.57
CA SER A 172 23.77 -4.97 5.56
C SER A 172 22.53 -5.86 5.52
N GLY A 173 21.55 -5.60 6.39
CA GLY A 173 20.31 -6.36 6.49
C GLY A 173 19.19 -5.76 5.63
N SER A 174 18.33 -6.62 5.10
CA SER A 174 17.03 -6.24 4.54
C SER A 174 15.92 -6.82 5.38
N HIS A 175 14.90 -6.02 5.66
CA HIS A 175 13.75 -6.41 6.48
C HIS A 175 12.52 -6.54 5.59
N PRO A 176 11.93 -7.74 5.44
CA PRO A 176 10.73 -7.92 4.63
C PRO A 176 9.55 -7.18 5.23
N THR A 177 8.75 -6.53 4.38
CA THR A 177 7.49 -5.90 4.77
C THR A 177 6.34 -6.88 4.62
N THR A 178 5.27 -6.71 5.40
CA THR A 178 4.01 -7.38 5.13
C THR A 178 3.31 -6.68 3.97
N LEU A 179 2.92 -7.45 2.94
CA LEU A 179 2.11 -6.98 1.82
C LEU A 179 0.63 -7.25 2.10
N VAL A 180 -0.25 -6.28 1.85
CA VAL A 180 -1.69 -6.37 2.04
C VAL A 180 -2.42 -5.93 0.77
N THR A 181 -3.42 -6.69 0.34
CA THR A 181 -4.23 -6.42 -0.86
C THR A 181 -5.71 -6.54 -0.58
N LEU A 182 -6.53 -5.78 -1.31
CA LEU A 182 -7.98 -6.00 -1.30
C LEU A 182 -8.34 -7.23 -2.12
N LYS A 183 -9.19 -8.06 -1.55
CA LYS A 183 -9.73 -9.24 -2.24
C LYS A 183 -10.51 -8.83 -3.49
N GLY A 184 -10.15 -9.44 -4.62
CA GLY A 184 -10.83 -9.20 -5.90
C GLY A 184 -10.45 -7.90 -6.62
N GLU A 185 -9.54 -7.08 -6.05
CA GLU A 185 -9.09 -5.81 -6.63
C GLU A 185 -7.60 -5.91 -6.99
N PRO A 186 -7.26 -6.43 -8.19
CA PRO A 186 -5.87 -6.54 -8.60
C PRO A 186 -5.29 -5.17 -8.99
N GLY A 187 -4.00 -5.00 -8.71
CA GLY A 187 -3.19 -3.96 -9.32
C GLY A 187 -2.74 -2.82 -8.40
N TRP A 188 -3.09 -2.90 -7.12
CA TRP A 188 -2.48 -2.09 -6.07
C TRP A 188 -2.52 -2.81 -4.71
N GLY A 189 -1.79 -2.29 -3.73
CA GLY A 189 -1.88 -2.75 -2.34
C GLY A 189 -1.00 -1.89 -1.43
N VAL A 190 -0.91 -2.28 -0.16
CA VAL A 190 -0.23 -1.54 0.92
C VAL A 190 0.81 -2.44 1.57
N TYR A 191 1.99 -1.90 1.88
CA TYR A 191 2.99 -2.60 2.66
C TYR A 191 3.21 -1.90 3.99
N TYR A 192 3.62 -2.68 4.99
CA TYR A 192 4.07 -2.12 6.26
C TYR A 192 5.18 -2.95 6.90
N LEU A 193 5.95 -2.29 7.76
CA LEU A 193 6.92 -2.90 8.66
C LEU A 193 6.80 -2.24 10.02
N ASP A 194 6.42 -3.04 11.03
CA ASP A 194 6.60 -2.65 12.44
C ASP A 194 8.10 -2.68 12.75
N VAL A 195 8.62 -1.55 13.20
CA VAL A 195 10.06 -1.34 13.36
C VAL A 195 10.53 -1.55 14.80
N ALA A 196 9.63 -1.93 15.72
CA ALA A 196 9.98 -2.14 17.14
C ALA A 196 11.22 -3.04 17.34
N ASP A 197 11.42 -4.02 16.45
CA ASP A 197 12.55 -4.96 16.48
C ASP A 197 13.59 -4.74 15.37
N VAL A 198 13.56 -3.59 14.69
CA VAL A 198 14.45 -3.29 13.55
C VAL A 198 15.50 -2.24 13.94
N PRO A 199 16.74 -2.65 14.22
CA PRO A 199 17.79 -1.70 14.59
C PRO A 199 18.24 -0.87 13.38
N GLY A 200 18.61 0.39 13.63
CA GLY A 200 19.37 1.22 12.67
C GLY A 200 18.54 2.03 11.67
N LEU A 201 17.21 2.04 11.75
CA LEU A 201 16.39 2.88 10.88
C LEU A 201 16.53 4.38 11.13
N SER A 202 17.07 4.78 12.27
CA SER A 202 17.28 6.19 12.67
C SER A 202 18.31 6.95 11.83
N GLN A 203 19.02 6.27 10.92
CA GLN A 203 19.98 6.88 9.99
C GLN A 203 19.43 7.05 8.57
N GLY A 204 18.17 6.68 8.34
CA GLY A 204 17.57 6.65 7.01
C GLY A 204 17.43 5.21 6.51
N TYR A 205 16.68 5.04 5.43
CA TYR A 205 16.48 3.74 4.83
C TYR A 205 16.09 3.83 3.37
N ARG A 206 16.18 2.68 2.69
CA ARG A 206 15.68 2.50 1.33
C ARG A 206 14.56 1.49 1.32
N VAL A 207 13.49 1.81 0.62
CA VAL A 207 12.44 0.87 0.25
C VAL A 207 12.79 0.28 -1.11
N VAL A 208 12.97 -1.04 -1.18
CA VAL A 208 13.36 -1.74 -2.41
C VAL A 208 12.26 -2.72 -2.79
N ALA A 209 11.66 -2.53 -3.96
CA ALA A 209 10.58 -3.37 -4.45
C ALA A 209 11.04 -4.28 -5.60
N HIS A 210 10.65 -5.56 -5.50
CA HIS A 210 11.05 -6.61 -6.43
C HIS A 210 9.85 -7.16 -7.20
N ASP A 211 10.04 -7.46 -8.48
CA ASP A 211 9.03 -8.07 -9.33
C ASP A 211 9.00 -9.60 -9.18
N ALA A 212 8.14 -10.28 -9.94
CA ALA A 212 7.98 -11.73 -9.86
C ALA A 212 9.25 -12.54 -10.19
N ASP A 213 10.19 -11.95 -10.93
CA ASP A 213 11.49 -12.58 -11.26
C ASP A 213 12.55 -12.30 -10.17
N GLY A 214 12.18 -11.51 -9.14
CA GLY A 214 13.07 -11.09 -8.08
C GLY A 214 13.98 -9.92 -8.47
N GLU A 215 13.70 -9.26 -9.58
CA GLU A 215 14.46 -8.09 -10.05
C GLU A 215 13.92 -6.81 -9.41
N VAL A 216 14.81 -5.87 -9.11
CA VAL A 216 14.41 -4.57 -8.54
C VAL A 216 13.74 -3.74 -9.64
N PHE A 217 12.48 -3.36 -9.42
CA PHE A 217 11.75 -2.49 -10.37
C PHE A 217 11.62 -1.04 -9.91
N ASP A 218 11.64 -0.79 -8.60
CA ASP A 218 11.57 0.56 -8.01
C ASP A 218 12.28 0.63 -6.65
N GLU A 219 12.76 1.83 -6.32
CA GLU A 219 13.49 2.11 -5.10
C GLU A 219 13.29 3.56 -4.64
N ILE A 220 13.01 3.74 -3.34
CA ILE A 220 12.87 5.06 -2.71
C ILE A 220 13.83 5.16 -1.52
N ALA A 221 14.67 6.19 -1.51
CA ALA A 221 15.45 6.58 -0.33
C ALA A 221 14.62 7.53 0.54
N VAL A 222 14.66 7.32 1.86
CA VAL A 222 14.00 8.16 2.87
C VAL A 222 15.08 8.66 3.83
N ASP A 223 15.28 9.98 3.85
CA ASP A 223 16.33 10.62 4.64
C ASP A 223 15.80 10.99 6.04
N PRO A 224 16.61 10.88 7.11
CA PRO A 224 16.24 11.37 8.43
C PRO A 224 15.83 12.84 8.50
N ALA A 225 16.37 13.67 7.59
CA ALA A 225 16.00 15.07 7.48
C ALA A 225 14.51 15.25 7.16
N ASP A 226 13.91 14.31 6.42
CA ASP A 226 12.49 14.34 6.07
C ASP A 226 11.60 14.16 7.33
N TRP A 227 12.13 13.62 8.43
CA TRP A 227 11.35 13.37 9.65
C TRP A 227 11.09 14.63 10.47
N GLN A 228 11.91 15.67 10.27
CA GLN A 228 11.91 16.88 11.10
C GLN A 228 11.04 18.01 10.52
N ASP A 229 10.54 17.85 9.29
CA ASP A 229 9.65 18.79 8.63
C ASP A 229 8.29 18.12 8.35
N PRO A 230 7.36 18.08 9.33
CA PRO A 230 6.01 17.65 9.07
C PRO A 230 5.31 18.77 8.29
N GLY A 231 5.47 18.73 6.96
CA GLY A 231 4.76 19.62 6.03
C GLY A 231 3.24 19.56 6.18
#